data_AF-A0A4Q5SZI7-F1
#
_entry.id   AF-A0A4Q5SZI7-F1
#
_cell.length_a   1.000
_cell.length_b   1.000
_cell.length_c   1.000
_cell.angle_alpha   90.00
_cell.angle_beta   90.00
_cell.angle_gamma   90.00
#
_symmetry.space_group_name_H-M   'P 1'
#
loop_
_entity.id
_entity.type
_entity.pdbx_description
1 polymer ?
#
loop_
_entity_poly.entity_id
_entity_poly.type
_entity_poly.pdbx_seq_one_letter_code
_entity_poly.pdbx_strand_id
1 'polypeptide(L)'
;MNAVVAMPIGRALVRAGVITLEQAADAVAAQRAEGGLIGQHLILAGAVTRREMYAALAKQWRAPMIDLVAEPPDPALVVGEPHQV
;
A
#
# COMPACT_ATOMS: atom_id res chain seq x y z
N MET A 1 -19.56 -12.01 7.91
CA MET A 1 -18.23 -11.70 7.33
C MET A 1 -17.43 -11.02 8.43
N ASN A 2 -16.50 -11.73 9.07
CA ASN A 2 -15.73 -11.17 10.19
C ASN A 2 -14.69 -10.23 9.58
N ALA A 3 -14.92 -8.92 9.64
CA ALA A 3 -13.90 -7.95 9.26
C ALA A 3 -12.74 -8.13 10.22
N VAL A 4 -11.74 -8.93 9.83
CA VAL A 4 -10.43 -8.89 10.46
C VAL A 4 -10.02 -7.44 10.35
N VAL A 5 -10.04 -6.71 11.47
CA VAL A 5 -9.58 -5.33 11.55
C VAL A 5 -8.11 -5.38 11.18
N ALA A 6 -7.84 -5.22 9.89
CA ALA A 6 -6.51 -5.31 9.34
C ALA A 6 -5.71 -4.17 9.98
N MET A 7 -4.54 -4.49 10.53
CA MET A 7 -3.65 -3.49 11.13
C MET A 7 -3.49 -2.31 10.15
N PRO A 8 -3.66 -1.05 10.58
CA PRO A 8 -3.46 0.09 9.70
C PRO A 8 -2.06 0.05 9.07
N ILE A 9 -1.96 0.30 7.77
CA ILE A 9 -0.70 0.15 7.02
C ILE A 9 0.43 1.01 7.60
N GLY A 10 0.12 2.20 8.12
CA GLY A 10 1.09 3.05 8.81
C GLY A 10 1.74 2.35 10.02
N ARG A 11 0.99 1.57 10.80
CA ARG A 11 1.55 0.82 11.92
C ARG A 11 2.45 -0.34 11.45
N ALA A 12 2.09 -0.97 10.34
CA ALA A 12 2.92 -2.01 9.74
C ALA A 12 4.26 -1.42 9.23
N LEU A 13 4.21 -0.24 8.61
CA LEU A 13 5.39 0.47 8.12
C LEU A 13 6.31 0.93 9.26
N VAL A 14 5.77 1.46 10.36
CA VAL A 14 6.53 1.80 11.57
C VAL A 14 7.21 0.56 12.15
N ARG A 15 6.46 -0.54 12.30
CA ARG A 15 7.03 -1.80 12.81
C ARG A 15 8.13 -2.39 11.93
N ALA A 16 8.07 -2.12 10.63
CA ALA A 16 9.09 -2.55 9.67
C ALA A 16 10.29 -1.58 9.62
N GLY A 17 10.25 -0.46 10.34
CA GLY A 17 11.30 0.57 10.31
C GLY A 17 11.36 1.37 9.01
N VAL A 18 10.32 1.28 8.17
CA VAL A 18 10.25 1.98 6.88
C VAL A 18 9.93 3.46 7.08
N ILE A 19 9.08 3.75 8.07
CA ILE A 19 8.74 5.13 8.46
C ILE A 19 8.91 5.27 9.98
N THR A 20 9.14 6.50 10.42
CA THR A 20 9.16 6.86 11.85
C THR A 20 7.74 7.09 12.38
N LEU A 21 7.60 7.14 13.70
CA LEU A 21 6.34 7.53 14.35
C LEU A 21 5.93 8.97 14.01
N GLU A 22 6.90 9.87 13.87
CA GLU A 22 6.68 11.28 13.51
C GLU A 22 6.11 11.40 12.09
N GLN A 23 6.75 10.76 11.11
CA GLN A 23 6.24 10.72 9.74
C GLN A 23 4.83 10.10 9.64
N ALA A 24 4.53 9.10 10.47
CA ALA A 24 3.19 8.53 10.55
C ALA A 24 2.17 9.53 11.12
N ALA A 25 2.55 10.31 12.14
CA ALA A 25 1.71 11.33 12.73
C ALA A 25 1.44 12.48 11.74
N ASP A 26 2.47 12.93 11.02
CA ASP A 26 2.35 13.98 9.99
C ASP A 26 1.40 13.56 8.87
N ALA A 27 1.51 12.31 8.39
CA ALA A 27 0.60 11.79 7.38
C ALA A 27 -0.85 11.70 7.89
N VAL A 28 -1.07 11.38 9.17
CA VAL A 28 -2.42 11.39 9.76
C VAL A 28 -2.97 12.80 9.85
N ALA A 29 -2.13 13.79 10.19
CA ALA A 29 -2.52 15.19 10.20
C ALA A 29 -2.93 15.68 8.80
N ALA A 30 -2.12 15.38 7.78
CA ALA A 30 -2.42 15.70 6.38
C ALA A 30 -3.71 15.02 5.90
N GLN A 31 -3.88 13.71 6.18
CA GLN A 31 -5.10 12.98 5.84
C GLN A 31 -6.35 13.57 6.49
N ARG A 32 -6.26 14.08 7.73
CA ARG A 32 -7.39 14.73 8.39
C ARG A 32 -7.77 16.05 7.74
N ALA A 33 -6.78 16.80 7.25
CA ALA A 33 -7.01 18.08 6.58
C ALA A 33 -7.54 17.90 5.15
N GLU A 34 -7.04 16.91 4.42
CA GLU A 34 -7.24 16.77 2.97
C GLU A 34 -8.12 15.58 2.57
N GLY A 35 -8.37 14.64 3.49
CA GLY A 35 -9.08 13.39 3.21
C GLY A 35 -8.21 12.35 2.50
N GLY A 36 -8.84 11.35 1.88
CA GLY A 36 -8.14 10.32 1.10
C GLY A 36 -7.47 9.23 1.94
N LEU A 37 -6.54 8.48 1.32
CA LEU A 37 -5.88 7.33 1.94
C LEU A 37 -4.57 7.74 2.64
N ILE A 38 -4.36 7.27 3.88
CA ILE A 38 -3.13 7.54 4.64
C ILE A 38 -1.85 7.16 3.87
N GLY A 39 -1.90 6.06 3.10
CA GLY A 39 -0.77 5.62 2.29
C GLY A 39 -0.40 6.60 1.18
N GLN A 40 -1.38 7.32 0.63
CA GLN A 40 -1.13 8.36 -0.38
C GLN A 40 -0.37 9.54 0.24
N HIS A 41 -0.79 9.97 1.43
CA HIS A 41 -0.10 11.03 2.18
C HIS A 41 1.35 10.66 2.51
N LEU A 42 1.59 9.43 2.96
CA LEU A 42 2.95 8.94 3.22
C LEU A 42 3.83 8.94 1.96
N ILE A 43 3.26 8.63 0.79
CA ILE A 43 3.99 8.63 -0.49
C ILE A 43 4.26 10.07 -0.95
N LEU A 44 3.25 10.94 -0.90
CA LEU A 44 3.37 12.34 -1.32
C LEU A 44 4.39 13.10 -0.46
N ALA A 45 4.45 12.80 0.84
CA ALA A 45 5.45 13.35 1.76
C ALA A 45 6.87 12.76 1.56
N GLY A 46 7.04 11.76 0.69
CA GLY A 46 8.32 11.09 0.48
C GLY A 46 8.76 10.19 1.64
N ALA A 47 7.89 9.95 2.63
CA ALA A 47 8.19 9.12 3.80
C ALA A 47 8.31 7.63 3.43
N VAL A 48 7.62 7.19 2.37
CA VAL A 48 7.66 5.81 1.87
C VAL A 48 7.56 5.78 0.36
N THR A 49 8.31 4.90 -0.29
CA THR A 49 8.17 4.67 -1.74
C THR A 49 6.97 3.76 -2.05
N ARG A 50 6.46 3.82 -3.29
CA ARG A 50 5.41 2.87 -3.74
C ARG A 50 5.84 1.41 -3.60
N ARG A 51 7.11 1.10 -3.87
CA ARG A 51 7.64 -0.27 -3.75
C ARG A 51 7.61 -0.76 -2.30
N GLU A 52 8.04 0.06 -1.34
CA GLU A 52 8.00 -0.28 0.08
C GLU A 52 6.58 -0.41 0.61
N MET A 53 5.68 0.47 0.17
CA MET A 53 4.25 0.39 0.48
C MET A 53 3.66 -0.95 0.00
N TYR A 54 3.90 -1.32 -1.26
CA TYR A 54 3.41 -2.59 -1.82
C TYR A 54 4.03 -3.80 -1.13
N ALA A 55 5.31 -3.76 -0.79
CA ALA A 55 5.95 -4.83 0.00
C ALA A 55 5.31 -4.99 1.39
N ALA A 56 4.98 -3.89 2.06
CA ALA A 56 4.30 -3.91 3.35
C ALA A 56 2.87 -4.48 3.25
N LEU A 57 2.12 -4.11 2.21
CA LEU A 57 0.78 -4.63 1.94
C LEU A 57 0.80 -6.13 1.60
N ALA A 58 1.72 -6.56 0.73
CA ALA A 58 1.90 -7.97 0.38
C ALA A 58 2.17 -8.82 1.64
N LYS A 59 3.09 -8.35 2.51
CA LYS A 59 3.36 -8.99 3.80
C LYS A 59 2.13 -9.03 4.71
N GLN A 60 1.38 -7.94 4.78
CA GLN A 60 0.16 -7.85 5.60
C GLN A 60 -0.94 -8.80 5.12
N TRP A 61 -1.11 -8.96 3.81
CA TRP A 61 -2.10 -9.85 3.20
C TRP A 61 -1.62 -11.30 3.09
N ARG A 62 -0.36 -11.58 3.43
CA ARG A 62 0.27 -12.89 3.20
C ARG A 62 0.19 -13.30 1.73
N ALA A 63 0.38 -12.32 0.84
CA ALA A 63 0.38 -12.48 -0.59
C ALA A 63 1.79 -12.25 -1.15
N PRO A 64 2.16 -12.90 -2.26
CA PRO A 64 3.39 -12.59 -2.96
C PRO A 64 3.29 -11.22 -3.64
N MET A 65 4.43 -10.56 -3.81
CA MET A 65 4.57 -9.43 -4.72
C MET A 65 5.07 -9.97 -6.06
N ILE A 66 4.31 -9.76 -7.13
CA ILE A 66 4.60 -10.29 -8.47
C ILE A 66 5.02 -9.15 -9.39
N ASP A 67 6.11 -9.34 -10.14
CA ASP A 67 6.46 -8.48 -11.26
C ASP A 67 5.72 -8.97 -12.51
N LEU A 68 4.69 -8.23 -12.93
CA LEU A 68 3.84 -8.63 -14.05
C LEU A 68 4.53 -8.55 -15.41
N VAL A 69 5.71 -7.92 -15.51
CA VAL A 69 6.50 -7.90 -16.75
C VAL A 69 7.37 -9.15 -16.84
N ALA A 70 8.00 -9.54 -15.73
CA ALA A 70 8.82 -10.74 -15.66
C ALA A 70 7.97 -12.03 -15.61
N GLU A 71 6.82 -11.97 -14.93
CA GLU A 71 5.88 -13.07 -14.71
C GLU A 71 4.48 -12.65 -15.20
N PRO A 72 4.26 -12.57 -16.53
CA PRO A 72 2.97 -12.20 -17.07
C PRO A 72 1.90 -13.25 -16.72
N PRO A 73 0.66 -12.82 -16.41
CA PRO A 73 -0.43 -13.75 -16.16
C PRO A 73 -0.76 -14.57 -17.42
N ASP A 74 -1.37 -15.74 -17.24
CA ASP A 74 -1.85 -16.56 -18.35
C ASP A 74 -2.77 -15.72 -19.27
N PRO A 75 -2.42 -15.52 -20.55
CA PRO A 75 -3.22 -14.72 -21.48
C PRO A 75 -4.67 -15.22 -21.61
N ALA A 76 -4.92 -16.51 -21.41
CA ALA A 76 -6.28 -17.08 -21.44
C ALA A 76 -7.15 -16.60 -20.26
N LEU A 77 -6.53 -16.14 -19.16
CA LEU A 77 -7.22 -15.58 -18.00
C LEU A 77 -7.44 -14.06 -18.12
N VAL A 78 -6.77 -13.40 -19.07
CA VAL A 78 -6.95 -11.97 -19.35
C VAL A 78 -8.13 -11.83 -20.31
N VAL A 79 -9.34 -11.93 -19.77
CA VAL A 79 -10.59 -11.85 -20.56
C VAL A 79 -11.19 -10.45 -20.43
N GLY A 80 -11.08 -9.64 -21.49
CA GLY A 80 -11.71 -8.31 -21.59
C GLY A 80 -10.77 -7.21 -22.09
N GLU A 81 -11.35 -6.09 -22.51
CA GLU A 81 -10.60 -4.87 -22.84
C GLU A 81 -9.88 -4.34 -21.59
N PRO A 82 -8.66 -3.79 -21.72
CA PRO A 82 -7.97 -3.15 -20.61
C PRO A 82 -8.86 -2.11 -19.93
N HIS A 83 -8.93 -2.12 -18.59
CA HIS A 83 -9.64 -1.09 -17.85
C HIS A 83 -8.96 0.27 -18.08
N GLN A 84 -9.56 1.11 -18.93
CA GLN A 84 -9.14 2.49 -19.16
C GLN A 84 -9.60 3.32 -17.97
N VAL A 85 -8.66 3.88 -17.21
CA VAL A 85 -8.90 4.81 -16.10
C VAL A 85 -8.76 6.25 -16.56
#